data_AF-A0A6G6BMN8-F1
#
_entry.id   AF-A0A6G6BMN8-F1
#
_cell.length_a   1.000
_cell.length_b   1.000
_cell.length_c   1.000
_cell.angle_alpha   90.00
_cell.angle_beta   90.00
_cell.angle_gamma   90.00
#
_symmetry.space_group_name_H-M   'P 1'
#
loop_
_entity.id
_entity.type
_entity.pdbx_description
1 polymer ?
#
loop_
_entity_poly.entity_id
_entity_poly.type
_entity_poly.pdbx_seq_one_letter_code
_entity_poly.pdbx_strand_id
1 'polypeptide(L)' 'MNSDKILYNGKIFYLKAPGLNGYFQILKNHTSFISVLKKGSIKFKNKNKIEQNSVEGLLKVINNLIVILL' A
#
# COMPACT_ATOMS: atom_id res chain seq x y z
N MET A 1 15.73 6.58 16.99
CA MET A 1 14.43 7.27 16.93
C MET A 1 14.21 7.70 15.50
N ASN A 2 13.37 7.01 14.71
CA ASN A 2 13.06 7.55 13.39
C ASN A 2 11.61 7.27 13.01
N SER A 3 10.75 8.10 13.61
CA SER A 3 9.35 8.40 13.29
C SER A 3 8.55 7.30 12.56
N ASP A 4 7.78 6.52 13.31
CA ASP A 4 6.63 5.76 12.80
C ASP A 4 5.56 6.73 12.30
N LYS A 5 5.82 7.36 11.15
CA LYS A 5 4.92 8.33 10.55
C LYS A 5 3.86 7.56 9.79
N ILE A 6 2.66 7.52 10.36
CA ILE A 6 1.46 7.02 9.67
C ILE A 6 1.18 7.95 8.49
N LEU A 7 1.57 7.53 7.28
CA LEU A 7 1.30 8.29 6.05
C LEU A 7 -0.19 8.33 5.71
N TYR A 8 -0.94 7.30 6.11
CA TYR A 8 -2.37 7.20 5.89
C TYR A 8 -2.98 6.17 6.84
N ASN A 9 -4.11 6.51 7.46
CA ASN A 9 -4.93 5.56 8.21
C ASN A 9 -6.41 5.79 7.85
N GLY A 10 -7.01 4.82 7.16
CA GLY A 10 -8.37 4.93 6.67
C GLY A 10 -8.78 3.77 5.77
N LYS A 11 -10.05 3.76 5.38
CA LYS A 11 -10.59 2.76 4.45
C LYS A 11 -10.35 3.18 3.00
N ILE A 12 -9.81 2.27 2.21
CA ILE A 12 -9.60 2.42 0.77
C ILE A 12 -10.38 1.36 0.00
N PHE A 13 -10.71 1.65 -1.26
CA PHE A 13 -11.37 0.71 -2.17
C PHE A 13 -10.38 -0.16 -2.94
N TYR A 14 -9.23 0.41 -3.31
CA TYR A 14 -8.13 -0.31 -3.94
C TYR A 14 -6.80 0.36 -3.62
N LEU A 15 -5.72 -0.41 -3.73
CA LEU A 15 -4.33 0.05 -3.71
C LEU A 15 -3.61 -0.46 -4.95
N LYS A 16 -2.85 0.38 -5.63
CA LYS A 16 -1.86 0.01 -6.64
C LYS A 16 -0.47 0.33 -6.10
N ALA A 17 0.44 -0.64 -6.15
CA ALA A 17 1.77 -0.53 -5.55
C ALA A 17 2.88 -1.08 -6.48
N PRO A 18 4.11 -0.53 -6.38
CA PRO A 18 5.25 -0.97 -7.18
C PRO A 18 5.92 -2.22 -6.58
N GLY A 19 5.69 -3.39 -7.15
CA GLY A 19 6.41 -4.62 -6.80
C GLY A 19 7.75 -4.75 -7.54
N LEU A 20 8.50 -5.81 -7.22
CA LEU A 20 9.80 -6.06 -7.85
C LEU A 20 9.71 -6.23 -9.38
N ASN A 21 8.65 -6.88 -9.87
CA ASN A 21 8.49 -7.24 -11.28
C ASN A 21 7.47 -6.36 -12.03
N GLY A 22 7.01 -5.27 -11.40
CA GLY A 22 6.00 -4.38 -11.96
C GLY A 22 4.96 -3.95 -10.92
N TYR A 23 3.94 -3.23 -11.38
CA TYR A 23 2.87 -2.76 -10.52
C TYR A 23 1.81 -3.84 -10.32
N PHE A 24 1.35 -3.98 -9.08
CA PHE A 24 0.23 -4.85 -8.73
C PHE A 24 -0.88 -4.04 -8.07
N GLN A 25 -2.08 -4.60 -8.06
CA GLN A 25 -3.26 -4.00 -7.47
C GLN A 25 -3.89 -4.93 -6.44
N ILE A 26 -4.33 -4.35 -5.33
CA ILE A 26 -4.99 -5.02 -4.21
C ILE A 26 -6.41 -4.47 -4.10
N LEU A 27 -7.37 -5.38 -4.03
CA LEU A 27 -8.79 -5.10 -3.82
C LEU A 27 -9.24 -5.69 -2.48
N LYS A 28 -10.49 -5.42 -2.10
CA LYS A 28 -11.11 -6.05 -0.94
C LYS A 28 -11.11 -7.58 -1.10
N ASN A 29 -10.87 -8.28 0.00
CA ASN A 29 -10.80 -9.73 0.15
C ASN A 29 -9.71 -10.40 -0.70
N HIS A 30 -8.62 -9.68 -0.97
CA HIS A 30 -7.44 -10.29 -1.56
C HIS A 30 -6.77 -11.25 -0.56
N THR A 31 -6.26 -12.38 -1.06
CA THR A 31 -5.47 -13.35 -0.28
C THR A 31 -4.31 -12.64 0.44
N SER A 32 -3.96 -13.12 1.63
CA SER A 32 -2.85 -12.57 2.42
C SER A 32 -1.50 -12.83 1.75
N PHE A 33 -0.63 -11.83 1.72
CA PHE A 33 0.75 -11.97 1.22
C PHE A 33 1.67 -10.87 1.78
N ILE A 34 2.97 -11.05 1.59
CA ILE A 34 4.01 -10.05 1.83
C ILE A 34 4.69 -9.75 0.49
N SER A 35 4.99 -8.48 0.23
CA SER A 35 5.69 -8.05 -0.98
C SER A 35 6.71 -6.97 -0.67
N VAL A 36 7.86 -7.04 -1.34
CA VAL A 36 8.85 -5.96 -1.33
C VAL A 36 8.42 -4.90 -2.34
N LEU A 37 8.36 -3.66 -1.88
CA LEU A 37 8.07 -2.50 -2.71
C LEU A 37 9.36 -1.86 -3.20
N LYS A 38 9.48 -1.73 -4.53
CA LYS A 38 10.50 -0.87 -5.12
C LYS A 38 10.13 0.60 -4.92
N LYS A 39 11.13 1.48 -4.90
CA LYS A 39 10.90 2.93 -4.91
C LYS A 39 9.98 3.32 -6.06
N GLY A 40 8.82 3.87 -5.72
CA GLY A 40 7.82 4.22 -6.71
C GLY A 40 6.51 4.73 -6.12
N SER A 41 5.56 5.03 -7.00
CA SER A 41 4.28 5.61 -6.59
C SER A 41 3.29 4.54 -6.16
N ILE A 42 2.82 4.63 -4.93
CA ILE A 42 1.58 3.98 -4.50
C ILE A 42 0.41 4.89 -4.82
N LYS A 43 -0.67 4.31 -5.35
CA LYS A 43 -1.91 4.99 -5.65
C LYS A 43 -3.08 4.26 -4.99
N PHE A 44 -3.93 4.97 -4.25
CA PHE A 44 -5.14 4.39 -3.68
C PHE A 44 -6.34 5.31 -3.85
N LYS A 45 -7.53 4.71 -3.81
CA LYS A 45 -8.80 5.46 -3.82
C LYS A 45 -9.51 5.29 -2.50
N ASN A 46 -9.85 6.40 -1.85
CA ASN A 46 -10.75 6.44 -0.71
C ASN A 46 -12.14 6.96 -1.15
N LYS A 47 -13.05 7.21 -0.21
CA LYS A 47 -14.42 7.70 -0.49
C LYS A 47 -14.47 8.98 -1.34
N ASN A 48 -13.50 9.87 -1.15
CA ASN A 48 -13.59 11.23 -1.66
C ASN A 48 -12.65 11.48 -2.84
N LYS A 49 -11.48 10.83 -2.84
CA LYS A 49 -10.41 11.11 -3.82
C LYS A 49 -9.48 9.94 -4.06
N ILE A 50 -8.66 10.11 -5.09
CA ILE A 50 -7.50 9.29 -5.38
C ILE A 50 -6.28 9.99 -4.80
N GLU A 51 -5.47 9.26 -4.05
CA GLU A 51 -4.22 9.74 -3.46
C GLU A 51 -3.04 8.99 -4.08
N GLN A 52 -1.89 9.67 -4.16
CA GLN A 52 -0.67 9.10 -4.69
C GLN A 52 0.53 9.58 -3.86
N ASN A 53 1.35 8.64 -3.39
CA ASN A 53 2.55 8.91 -2.60
C ASN A 53 3.71 8.07 -3.12
N SER A 54 4.93 8.60 -3.11
CA SER A 54 6.13 7.83 -3.42
C SER A 54 6.63 7.12 -2.16
N VAL A 55 6.82 5.81 -2.22
CA VAL A 55 7.32 4.99 -1.10
C VAL A 55 8.26 3.89 -1.60
N GLU A 56 9.01 3.30 -0.67
CA GLU A 56 9.76 2.07 -0.80
C GLU A 56 9.64 1.29 0.51
N GLY A 57 9.88 -0.03 0.51
CA GLY A 57 9.87 -0.83 1.74
C GLY A 57 9.11 -2.15 1.64
N LEU A 58 8.41 -2.55 2.71
CA LEU A 58 7.68 -3.83 2.80
C LEU A 58 6.18 -3.60 2.92
N LEU A 59 5.41 -4.31 2.09
CA LEU A 59 3.95 -4.33 2.13
C LEU A 59 3.45 -5.67 2.65
N LYS A 60 2.53 -5.64 3.62
CA LYS A 60 1.86 -6.80 4.19
C LYS A 60 0.35 -6.66 4.01
N VAL A 61 -0.29 -7.70 3.45
CA VAL A 61 -1.75 -7.81 3.32
C VAL A 61 -2.24 -8.95 4.20
N ILE A 62 -3.13 -8.68 5.13
CA ILE A 62 -3.80 -9.69 5.96
C ILE A 62 -5.24 -9.26 6.23
N ASN A 63 -6.23 -10.09 5.92
CA ASN A 63 -7.63 -9.87 6.33
C ASN A 63 -8.16 -8.44 6.06
N ASN A 64 -7.98 -7.93 4.84
CA ASN A 64 -8.32 -6.55 4.44
C ASN A 64 -7.52 -5.42 5.12
N LEU A 65 -6.53 -5.76 5.93
CA LEU A 65 -5.55 -4.81 6.45
C LEU A 65 -4.33 -4.78 5.53
N ILE A 66 -3.92 -3.58 5.16
CA ILE A 66 -2.68 -3.33 4.43
C ILE A 66 -1.76 -2.52 5.34
N VAL A 67 -0.56 -3.02 5.59
CA VAL A 67 0.49 -2.35 6.36
C VAL A 67 1.69 -2.16 5.45
N ILE A 68 2.24 -0.94 5.45
CA ILE A 68 3.45 -0.61 4.71
C ILE A 68 4.48 -0.12 5.70
N LEU A 69 5.63 -0.79 5.72
CA LEU A 69 6.80 -0.45 6.52
C LEU A 69 7.81 0.21 5.57
N LEU A 70 8.20 1.45 5.87
CA LEU A 70 9.16 2.24 5.10
C LEU A 70 10.58 2.03 5.60
#